data_AF-A0A437QA41-F1
#
_entry.id   AF-A0A437QA41-F1
#
_cell.length_a   1.000
_cell.length_b   1.000
_cell.length_c   1.000
_cell.angle_alpha   90.00
_cell.angle_beta   90.00
_cell.angle_gamma   90.00
#
_symmetry.space_group_name_H-M   'P 1'
#
loop_
_entity.id
_entity.type
_entity.pdbx_description
1 polymer ?
#
loop_
_entity_poly.entity_id
_entity_poly.type
_entity_poly.pdbx_seq_one_letter_code
_entity_poly.pdbx_strand_id
1 'polypeptide(L)'
;MTSLQQRAELQRQIWAIANDVRGSVDGWDFKQYVLGTLFYRFISENFELYITGGDESVNYAAMSDDDENILAAKDDAVRTKGYFILPSQLFSNVAANALKNENLNTDLAAIFAAIENSANGYDSEKDIKGLFADFDTTSNRLGNTVTAKNDRLAKVLKRVSELSFGEFEDNQIDLFGDAYEFLISNYAANAGKSGGEFFTPQHVSKLIAQLAMHGQTSVNKIYDPAAGSGSLLLQAKKHFDAHIIEDGFFGQELNHTTYNLARMNMFLHNINYDKFNIQLGDTLTEPHFLDDKPFDAIVSNPPYSVKWIGSDDPTLINDDRFAPAGVLAPKSKADFAFVLHALSYLSSKGRAAIVCFPGIFYRGGAEQKIRQYLVDNNYVETVISLAPNLFFGTTIAVNILVLSKHKTDTTTQFIDASGEAYFKKETNTNVITNQHIEDIMNVFASKEDVEHFAKSVDLDVIAGNSYNLSVSSYVEAKDNRELVDIAELNAELKTTVAKIDALRSDIDAIVAEIEGEELEA
;
A
#
# COMPACT_ATOMS: atom_id res chain seq x y z
N MET A 1 -4.92 25.25 12.47
CA MET A 1 -5.07 23.77 12.52
C MET A 1 -3.71 23.16 12.27
N THR A 2 -3.35 22.07 12.94
CA THR A 2 -2.12 21.33 12.61
C THR A 2 -2.28 20.60 11.27
N SER A 3 -1.18 20.25 10.59
CA SER A 3 -1.23 19.50 9.31
C SER A 3 -2.01 18.18 9.43
N LEU A 4 -1.92 17.49 10.57
CA LEU A 4 -2.70 16.29 10.89
C LEU A 4 -4.21 16.57 10.98
N GLN A 5 -4.62 17.71 11.54
CA GLN A 5 -6.03 18.09 11.62
C GLN A 5 -6.60 18.47 10.26
N GLN A 6 -5.80 19.16 9.42
CA GLN A 6 -6.19 19.47 8.03
C GLN A 6 -6.35 18.20 7.21
N ARG A 7 -5.42 17.24 7.32
CA ARG A 7 -5.51 15.93 6.66
C ARG A 7 -6.77 15.18 7.10
N ALA A 8 -7.03 15.06 8.39
CA ALA A 8 -8.20 14.34 8.91
C ALA A 8 -9.54 14.99 8.49
N GLU A 9 -9.60 16.32 8.44
CA GLU A 9 -10.80 17.04 8.00
C GLU A 9 -11.02 16.88 6.49
N LEU A 10 -9.97 17.01 5.69
CA LEU A 10 -10.02 16.79 4.25
C LEU A 10 -10.46 15.34 3.92
N GLN A 11 -9.87 14.37 4.60
CA GLN A 11 -10.25 12.96 4.51
C GLN A 11 -11.74 12.75 4.80
N ARG A 12 -12.26 13.39 5.85
CA ARG A 12 -13.68 13.34 6.21
C ARG A 12 -14.58 13.97 5.15
N GLN A 13 -14.20 15.15 4.64
CA GLN A 13 -14.95 15.85 3.60
C GLN A 13 -15.02 15.03 2.32
N ILE A 14 -13.88 14.49 1.88
CA ILE A 14 -13.80 13.64 0.69
C ILE A 14 -14.67 12.39 0.84
N TRP A 15 -14.64 11.73 2.01
CA TRP A 15 -15.49 10.57 2.26
C TRP A 15 -16.98 10.95 2.30
N ALA A 16 -17.32 12.11 2.86
CA ALA A 16 -18.67 12.64 2.83
C ALA A 16 -19.15 12.88 1.40
N ILE A 17 -18.30 13.44 0.52
CA ILE A 17 -18.60 13.60 -0.91
C ILE A 17 -18.89 12.25 -1.57
N ALA A 18 -18.04 11.25 -1.33
CA ALA A 18 -18.25 9.92 -1.89
C ALA A 18 -19.59 9.32 -1.46
N ASN A 19 -19.99 9.50 -0.19
CA ASN A 19 -21.27 9.02 0.33
C ASN A 19 -22.47 9.83 -0.19
N ASP A 20 -22.35 11.14 -0.28
CA ASP A 20 -23.41 12.04 -0.74
C ASP A 20 -23.75 11.81 -2.21
N VAL A 21 -22.74 11.58 -3.05
CA VAL A 21 -22.93 11.54 -4.51
C VAL A 21 -23.14 10.12 -5.05
N ARG A 22 -22.80 9.05 -4.29
CA ARG A 22 -23.02 7.66 -4.76
C ARG A 22 -24.50 7.32 -4.93
N GLY A 23 -25.41 7.93 -4.16
CA GLY A 23 -26.84 7.58 -4.18
C GLY A 23 -27.06 6.07 -3.99
N SER A 24 -27.73 5.41 -4.95
CA SER A 24 -27.99 3.96 -4.93
C SER A 24 -26.88 3.11 -5.59
N VAL A 25 -25.75 3.71 -5.98
CA VAL A 25 -24.64 3.01 -6.65
C VAL A 25 -23.71 2.40 -5.62
N ASP A 26 -23.12 1.26 -5.96
CA ASP A 26 -22.09 0.65 -5.14
C ASP A 26 -20.88 1.60 -5.02
N GLY A 27 -20.32 1.72 -3.82
CA GLY A 27 -19.24 2.65 -3.52
C GLY A 27 -17.97 2.29 -4.28
N TRP A 28 -17.78 1.00 -4.59
CA TRP A 28 -16.69 0.51 -5.40
C TRP A 28 -16.78 0.99 -6.85
N ASP A 29 -17.98 1.01 -7.43
CA ASP A 29 -18.18 1.48 -8.80
C ASP A 29 -18.09 3.01 -8.87
N PHE A 30 -18.48 3.69 -7.80
CA PHE A 30 -18.45 5.15 -7.76
C PHE A 30 -17.02 5.72 -7.57
N LYS A 31 -16.07 4.90 -7.11
CA LYS A 31 -14.69 5.31 -6.85
C LYS A 31 -14.01 5.94 -8.07
N GLN A 32 -14.26 5.41 -9.26
CA GLN A 32 -13.62 5.86 -10.50
C GLN A 32 -13.97 7.31 -10.82
N TYR A 33 -15.21 7.73 -10.53
CA TYR A 33 -15.65 9.11 -10.75
C TYR A 33 -15.06 10.08 -9.73
N VAL A 34 -15.00 9.71 -8.46
CA VAL A 34 -14.41 10.59 -7.42
C VAL A 34 -12.90 10.71 -7.62
N LEU A 35 -12.20 9.59 -7.78
CA LEU A 35 -10.75 9.55 -7.98
C LEU A 35 -10.35 10.23 -9.29
N GLY A 36 -11.05 9.95 -10.40
CA GLY A 36 -10.73 10.58 -11.67
C GLY A 36 -11.08 12.07 -11.71
N THR A 37 -12.12 12.53 -11.00
CA THR A 37 -12.41 13.96 -10.89
C THR A 37 -11.36 14.67 -10.04
N LEU A 38 -10.92 14.04 -8.95
CA LEU A 38 -9.83 14.57 -8.12
C LEU A 38 -8.52 14.65 -8.90
N PHE A 39 -8.21 13.62 -9.69
CA PHE A 39 -7.07 13.60 -10.60
C PHE A 39 -7.17 14.70 -11.67
N TYR A 40 -8.33 14.85 -12.31
CA TYR A 40 -8.57 15.91 -13.29
C TYR A 40 -8.38 17.31 -12.68
N ARG A 41 -8.90 17.53 -11.47
CA ARG A 41 -8.67 18.77 -10.72
C ARG A 41 -7.18 19.01 -10.51
N PHE A 42 -6.45 18.00 -10.02
CA PHE A 42 -5.01 18.12 -9.77
C PHE A 42 -4.22 18.47 -11.02
N ILE A 43 -4.40 17.74 -12.13
CA ILE A 43 -3.65 18.03 -13.35
C ILE A 43 -4.00 19.39 -13.94
N SER A 44 -5.25 19.85 -13.76
CA SER A 44 -5.68 21.18 -14.17
C SER A 44 -5.01 22.28 -13.37
N GLU A 45 -4.98 22.18 -12.04
CA GLU A 45 -4.35 23.16 -11.15
C GLU A 45 -2.82 23.17 -11.33
N ASN A 46 -2.20 21.98 -11.45
CA ASN A 46 -0.76 21.85 -11.71
C ASN A 46 -0.35 22.41 -13.08
N PHE A 47 -1.20 22.26 -14.10
CA PHE A 47 -0.95 22.83 -15.42
C PHE A 47 -1.11 24.35 -15.42
N GLU A 48 -2.14 24.87 -14.76
CA GLU A 48 -2.36 26.32 -14.62
C GLU A 48 -1.20 26.98 -13.87
N LEU A 49 -0.73 26.38 -12.77
CA LEU A 49 0.44 26.87 -12.04
C LEU A 49 1.69 26.89 -12.94
N TYR A 50 1.91 25.84 -13.73
CA TYR A 50 3.05 25.75 -14.64
C TYR A 50 3.02 26.83 -15.72
N ILE A 51 1.88 26.98 -16.42
CA ILE A 51 1.80 27.86 -17.59
C ILE A 51 1.82 29.34 -17.21
N THR A 52 1.36 29.67 -16.00
CA THR A 52 1.43 31.02 -15.42
C THR A 52 2.77 31.28 -14.73
N GLY A 53 3.58 30.25 -14.47
CA GLY A 53 4.79 30.36 -13.67
C GLY A 53 4.54 30.81 -12.23
N GLY A 54 3.30 30.66 -11.73
CA GLY A 54 2.87 31.22 -10.44
C GLY A 54 2.64 32.73 -10.43
N ASP A 55 2.59 33.39 -11.59
CA ASP A 55 2.28 34.82 -11.68
C ASP A 55 0.78 35.06 -11.53
N GLU A 56 0.36 35.56 -10.35
CA GLU A 56 -1.04 35.90 -10.04
C GLU A 56 -1.64 36.95 -10.99
N SER A 57 -0.83 37.71 -11.72
CA SER A 57 -1.32 38.68 -12.70
C SER A 57 -1.79 38.04 -14.01
N VAL A 58 -1.40 36.78 -14.27
CA VAL A 58 -1.81 36.02 -15.46
C VAL A 58 -3.00 35.13 -15.10
N ASN A 59 -4.18 35.48 -15.64
CA ASN A 59 -5.37 34.66 -15.48
C ASN A 59 -5.55 33.74 -16.70
N TYR A 60 -4.83 32.62 -16.71
CA TYR A 60 -4.90 31.61 -17.78
C TYR A 60 -6.34 31.11 -17.99
N ALA A 61 -7.09 30.88 -16.91
CA ALA A 61 -8.48 30.44 -16.99
C ALA A 61 -9.45 31.42 -17.69
N ALA A 62 -9.11 32.71 -17.76
CA ALA A 62 -9.92 33.72 -18.45
C ALA A 62 -9.51 33.95 -19.92
N MET A 63 -8.43 33.31 -20.39
CA MET A 63 -7.96 33.45 -21.76
C MET A 63 -8.83 32.68 -22.76
N SER A 64 -8.72 33.04 -24.04
CA SER A 64 -9.37 32.32 -25.14
C SER A 64 -8.54 31.11 -25.54
N ASP A 65 -9.19 29.98 -25.83
CA ASP A 65 -8.53 28.78 -26.38
C ASP A 65 -7.76 29.06 -27.68
N ASP A 66 -8.16 30.10 -28.43
CA ASP A 66 -7.55 30.51 -29.71
C ASP A 66 -6.42 31.54 -29.52
N ASP A 67 -6.02 31.86 -28.28
CA ASP A 67 -4.92 32.80 -28.02
C ASP A 67 -3.61 32.26 -28.59
N GLU A 68 -2.93 33.06 -29.43
CA GLU A 68 -1.71 32.66 -30.10
C GLU A 68 -0.58 32.28 -29.12
N ASN A 69 -0.53 32.90 -27.94
CA ASN A 69 0.50 32.60 -26.94
C ASN A 69 0.27 31.22 -26.31
N ILE A 70 -1.00 30.82 -26.12
CA ILE A 70 -1.37 29.50 -25.60
C ILE A 70 -0.99 28.41 -26.59
N LEU A 71 -1.30 28.63 -27.88
CA LEU A 71 -0.95 27.69 -28.93
C LEU A 71 0.58 27.58 -29.12
N ALA A 72 1.31 28.69 -28.98
CA ALA A 72 2.76 28.70 -29.04
C ALA A 72 3.43 27.95 -27.87
N ALA A 73 2.83 27.99 -26.68
CA ALA A 73 3.35 27.32 -25.49
C ALA A 73 3.08 25.81 -25.45
N LYS A 74 2.25 25.28 -26.37
CA LYS A 74 1.78 23.89 -26.34
C LYS A 74 2.90 22.85 -26.42
N ASP A 75 3.84 22.98 -27.36
CA ASP A 75 4.92 21.99 -27.53
C ASP A 75 5.82 21.92 -26.28
N ASP A 76 6.21 23.08 -25.74
CA ASP A 76 7.02 23.17 -24.52
C ASP A 76 6.27 22.60 -23.30
N ALA A 77 4.99 22.95 -23.14
CA ALA A 77 4.19 22.46 -22.03
C ALA A 77 4.01 20.92 -22.06
N VAL A 78 3.79 20.33 -23.24
CA VAL A 78 3.71 18.86 -23.36
C VAL A 78 5.06 18.21 -23.10
N ARG A 79 6.18 18.79 -23.56
CA ARG A 79 7.52 18.24 -23.24
C ARG A 79 7.82 18.29 -21.75
N THR A 80 7.39 19.33 -21.06
CA THR A 80 7.71 19.51 -19.64
C THR A 80 6.75 18.74 -18.73
N LYS A 81 5.43 18.83 -18.96
CA LYS A 81 4.40 18.22 -18.09
C LYS A 81 3.82 16.91 -18.61
N GLY A 82 4.05 16.60 -19.88
CA GLY A 82 3.55 15.39 -20.54
C GLY A 82 2.18 15.55 -21.18
N TYR A 83 1.43 16.61 -20.89
CA TYR A 83 0.08 16.85 -21.39
C TYR A 83 -0.22 18.35 -21.52
N PHE A 84 -1.33 18.68 -22.17
CA PHE A 84 -1.81 20.05 -22.38
C PHE A 84 -3.30 20.18 -22.05
N ILE A 85 -3.67 21.29 -21.40
CA ILE A 85 -5.06 21.62 -21.04
C ILE A 85 -5.37 23.04 -21.52
N LEU A 86 -6.39 23.19 -22.36
CA LEU A 86 -6.86 24.52 -22.80
C LEU A 86 -7.60 25.25 -21.67
N PRO A 87 -7.69 26.60 -21.70
CA PRO A 87 -8.44 27.37 -20.71
C PRO A 87 -9.87 26.86 -20.51
N SER A 88 -10.64 26.63 -21.57
CA SER A 88 -12.02 26.11 -21.47
C SER A 88 -12.12 24.73 -20.83
N GLN A 89 -11.03 23.97 -20.88
CA GLN A 89 -10.88 22.60 -20.38
C GLN A 89 -10.28 22.55 -18.97
N LEU A 90 -10.07 23.69 -18.30
CA LEU A 90 -9.65 23.68 -16.91
C LEU A 90 -10.79 23.21 -16.01
N PHE A 91 -10.45 22.47 -14.97
CA PHE A 91 -11.39 22.00 -13.96
C PHE A 91 -12.22 23.15 -13.38
N SER A 92 -11.60 24.31 -13.10
CA SER A 92 -12.26 25.50 -12.56
C SER A 92 -13.39 25.99 -13.47
N ASN A 93 -13.13 26.10 -14.77
CA ASN A 93 -14.09 26.54 -15.78
C ASN A 93 -15.21 25.50 -16.02
N VAL A 94 -14.86 24.22 -16.05
CA VAL A 94 -15.83 23.14 -16.21
C VAL A 94 -16.73 23.03 -14.98
N ALA A 95 -16.17 23.06 -13.77
CA ALA A 95 -16.92 22.97 -12.51
C ALA A 95 -17.85 24.18 -12.31
N ALA A 96 -17.43 25.38 -12.70
CA ALA A 96 -18.26 26.59 -12.62
C ALA A 96 -19.54 26.50 -13.48
N ASN A 97 -19.45 25.82 -14.64
CA ASN A 97 -20.55 25.69 -15.59
C ASN A 97 -21.30 24.34 -15.48
N ALA A 98 -20.79 23.38 -14.72
CA ALA A 98 -21.25 22.00 -14.70
C ALA A 98 -22.77 21.84 -14.46
N LEU A 99 -23.34 22.59 -13.51
CA LEU A 99 -24.77 22.52 -13.18
C LEU A 99 -25.71 23.08 -14.27
N LYS A 100 -25.17 23.85 -15.22
CA LYS A 100 -25.93 24.44 -16.33
C LYS A 100 -25.66 23.74 -17.65
N ASN A 101 -24.71 22.81 -17.69
CA ASN A 101 -24.28 22.15 -18.91
C ASN A 101 -25.11 20.88 -19.18
N GLU A 102 -26.04 20.98 -20.12
CA GLU A 102 -26.89 19.85 -20.55
C GLU A 102 -26.11 18.76 -21.31
N ASN A 103 -24.87 19.03 -21.73
CA ASN A 103 -23.99 18.13 -22.48
C ASN A 103 -22.71 17.75 -21.70
N LEU A 104 -22.72 17.92 -20.37
CA LEU A 104 -21.53 17.73 -19.53
C LEU A 104 -20.82 16.39 -19.74
N ASN A 105 -21.56 15.30 -19.90
CA ASN A 105 -20.99 13.98 -20.13
C ASN A 105 -20.17 13.89 -21.42
N THR A 106 -20.65 14.49 -22.52
CA THR A 106 -19.94 14.48 -23.81
C THR A 106 -18.77 15.45 -23.78
N ASP A 107 -18.94 16.60 -23.14
CA ASP A 107 -17.88 17.61 -23.04
C ASP A 107 -16.72 17.09 -22.19
N LEU A 108 -16.99 16.45 -21.05
CA LEU A 108 -15.96 15.78 -20.24
C LEU A 108 -15.23 14.68 -21.01
N ALA A 109 -15.96 13.85 -21.78
CA ALA A 109 -15.33 12.83 -22.60
C ALA A 109 -14.40 13.44 -23.67
N ALA A 110 -14.82 14.53 -24.30
CA ALA A 110 -14.01 15.26 -25.27
C ALA A 110 -12.78 15.92 -24.62
N ILE A 111 -12.93 16.49 -23.42
CA ILE A 111 -11.83 17.07 -22.65
C ILE A 111 -10.79 15.99 -22.32
N PHE A 112 -11.22 14.87 -21.74
CA PHE A 112 -10.30 13.78 -21.39
C PHE A 112 -9.59 13.22 -22.62
N ALA A 113 -10.32 13.02 -23.74
CA ALA A 113 -9.70 12.63 -25.00
C ALA A 113 -8.71 13.70 -25.52
N ALA A 114 -8.99 14.99 -25.36
CA ALA A 114 -8.08 16.06 -25.77
C ALA A 114 -6.80 16.09 -24.93
N ILE A 115 -6.92 15.91 -23.61
CA ILE A 115 -5.78 15.79 -22.69
C ILE A 115 -4.94 14.57 -23.09
N GLU A 116 -5.56 13.42 -23.30
CA GLU A 116 -4.83 12.21 -23.71
C GLU A 116 -4.13 12.37 -25.06
N ASN A 117 -4.84 12.93 -26.04
CA ASN A 117 -4.29 13.13 -27.39
C ASN A 117 -3.23 14.23 -27.46
N SER A 118 -3.15 15.11 -26.45
CA SER A 118 -2.11 16.14 -26.39
C SER A 118 -0.70 15.55 -26.32
N ALA A 119 -0.57 14.36 -25.75
CA ALA A 119 0.69 13.63 -25.60
C ALA A 119 1.08 12.80 -26.83
N ASN A 120 0.21 12.68 -27.84
CA ASN A 120 0.48 11.82 -29.01
C ASN A 120 1.74 12.26 -29.75
N GLY A 121 2.68 11.32 -29.93
CA GLY A 121 3.97 11.58 -30.57
C GLY A 121 5.03 12.22 -29.67
N TYR A 122 4.75 12.41 -28.37
CA TYR A 122 5.72 12.82 -27.36
C TYR A 122 6.12 11.62 -26.48
N ASP A 123 7.22 11.76 -25.74
CA ASP A 123 7.74 10.70 -24.86
C ASP A 123 6.75 10.31 -23.74
N SER A 124 5.85 11.24 -23.37
CA SER A 124 4.78 11.06 -22.39
C SER A 124 3.57 10.27 -22.89
N GLU A 125 3.48 9.92 -24.18
CA GLU A 125 2.27 9.29 -24.76
C GLU A 125 1.84 8.06 -23.97
N LYS A 126 2.79 7.17 -23.65
CA LYS A 126 2.51 5.91 -22.93
C LYS A 126 1.99 6.13 -21.50
N ASP A 127 2.38 7.22 -20.86
CA ASP A 127 2.05 7.53 -19.47
C ASP A 127 0.71 8.23 -19.35
N ILE A 128 0.29 8.94 -20.40
CA ILE A 128 -0.94 9.73 -20.45
C ILE A 128 -2.10 8.98 -21.12
N LYS A 129 -1.81 8.20 -22.17
CA LYS A 129 -2.84 7.52 -22.96
C LYS A 129 -3.64 6.52 -22.12
N GLY A 130 -4.97 6.61 -22.22
CA GLY A 130 -5.91 5.76 -21.51
C GLY A 130 -5.99 6.00 -19.99
N LEU A 131 -5.41 7.08 -19.47
CA LEU A 131 -5.54 7.43 -18.04
C LEU A 131 -7.00 7.59 -17.64
N PHE A 132 -7.83 8.23 -18.47
CA PHE A 132 -9.24 8.49 -18.17
C PHE A 132 -10.18 7.38 -18.65
N ALA A 133 -9.66 6.25 -19.15
CA ALA A 133 -10.46 5.17 -19.72
C ALA A 133 -11.46 4.55 -18.72
N ASP A 134 -11.15 4.55 -17.42
CA ASP A 134 -12.03 4.06 -16.36
C ASP A 134 -13.12 5.09 -15.96
N PHE A 135 -13.04 6.34 -16.45
CA PHE A 135 -14.05 7.38 -16.20
C PHE A 135 -15.12 7.36 -17.30
N ASP A 136 -16.06 6.40 -17.22
CA ASP A 136 -17.15 6.28 -18.18
C ASP A 136 -18.26 7.31 -17.94
N THR A 137 -18.18 8.46 -18.61
CA THR A 137 -19.19 9.53 -18.52
C THR A 137 -20.58 9.11 -19.02
N THR A 138 -20.68 7.96 -19.71
CA THR A 138 -21.92 7.44 -20.28
C THR A 138 -22.50 6.26 -19.51
N SER A 139 -21.90 5.85 -18.40
CA SER A 139 -22.30 4.66 -17.66
C SER A 139 -23.76 4.75 -17.17
N ASN A 140 -24.50 3.64 -17.28
CA ASN A 140 -25.82 3.53 -16.66
C ASN A 140 -25.76 3.56 -15.13
N ARG A 141 -24.57 3.36 -14.54
CA ARG A 141 -24.33 3.54 -13.12
C ARG A 141 -24.45 4.99 -12.69
N LEU A 142 -24.22 5.96 -13.58
CA LEU A 142 -24.43 7.39 -13.29
C LEU A 142 -25.92 7.80 -13.32
N GLY A 143 -26.75 7.03 -14.01
CA GLY A 143 -28.18 7.31 -14.16
C GLY A 143 -28.72 6.73 -15.47
N ASN A 144 -30.04 6.58 -15.58
CA ASN A 144 -30.68 5.98 -16.76
C ASN A 144 -30.95 6.98 -17.89
N THR A 145 -30.85 8.29 -17.64
CA THR A 145 -31.08 9.37 -18.62
C THR A 145 -29.86 10.28 -18.70
N VAL A 146 -29.68 10.97 -19.83
CA VAL A 146 -28.58 11.94 -20.01
C VAL A 146 -28.62 13.02 -18.93
N THR A 147 -29.80 13.58 -18.65
CA THR A 147 -29.99 14.55 -17.57
C THR A 147 -29.54 14.00 -16.22
N ALA A 148 -29.93 12.78 -15.85
CA ALA A 148 -29.52 12.19 -14.58
C ALA A 148 -28.00 11.94 -14.49
N LYS A 149 -27.37 11.55 -15.60
CA LYS A 149 -25.91 11.38 -15.69
C LYS A 149 -25.21 12.73 -15.50
N ASN A 150 -25.66 13.76 -16.20
CA ASN A 150 -25.10 15.12 -16.11
C ASN A 150 -25.30 15.73 -14.73
N ASP A 151 -26.47 15.57 -14.12
CA ASP A 151 -26.73 16.01 -12.75
C ASP A 151 -25.77 15.36 -11.76
N ARG A 152 -25.46 14.06 -11.93
CA ARG A 152 -24.55 13.34 -11.03
C ARG A 152 -23.11 13.76 -11.25
N LEU A 153 -22.64 13.85 -12.50
CA LEU A 153 -21.31 14.34 -12.84
C LEU A 153 -21.09 15.78 -12.33
N ALA A 154 -22.08 16.65 -12.53
CA ALA A 154 -22.03 18.03 -12.05
C ALA A 154 -21.95 18.11 -10.52
N LYS A 155 -22.67 17.25 -9.81
CA LYS A 155 -22.55 17.13 -8.35
C LYS A 155 -21.16 16.66 -7.92
N VAL A 156 -20.56 15.67 -8.60
CA VAL A 156 -19.18 15.24 -8.31
C VAL A 156 -18.21 16.40 -8.49
N LEU A 157 -18.23 17.05 -9.66
CA LEU A 157 -17.36 18.21 -9.96
C LEU A 157 -17.53 19.31 -8.92
N LYS A 158 -18.79 19.67 -8.60
CA LYS A 158 -19.08 20.72 -7.64
C LYS A 158 -18.54 20.38 -6.25
N ARG A 159 -18.78 19.17 -5.78
CA ARG A 159 -18.28 18.71 -4.49
C ARG A 159 -16.75 18.66 -4.43
N VAL A 160 -16.10 18.13 -5.47
CA VAL A 160 -14.65 18.13 -5.55
C VAL A 160 -14.10 19.56 -5.58
N SER A 161 -14.80 20.52 -6.20
CA SER A 161 -14.39 21.95 -6.19
C SER A 161 -14.51 22.61 -4.82
N GLU A 162 -15.38 22.11 -3.93
CA GLU A 162 -15.58 22.63 -2.57
C GLU A 162 -14.48 22.17 -1.60
N LEU A 163 -13.68 21.17 -1.99
CA LEU A 163 -12.54 20.72 -1.19
C LEU A 163 -11.49 21.83 -1.10
N SER A 164 -11.22 22.26 0.13
CA SER A 164 -10.20 23.27 0.40
C SER A 164 -8.84 22.59 0.60
N PHE A 165 -8.02 22.59 -0.44
CA PHE A 165 -6.61 22.19 -0.33
C PHE A 165 -5.73 23.37 0.14
N GLY A 166 -6.13 24.62 -0.15
CA GLY A 166 -5.38 25.87 0.12
C GLY A 166 -4.78 26.44 -1.18
N GLU A 167 -3.69 27.22 -1.09
CA GLU A 167 -2.88 27.65 -2.27
C GLU A 167 -1.95 26.53 -2.78
N PHE A 168 -2.04 26.21 -4.08
CA PHE A 168 -1.36 25.08 -4.72
C PHE A 168 0.18 25.27 -4.78
N GLU A 169 0.86 24.97 -3.69
CA GLU A 169 2.33 24.90 -3.54
C GLU A 169 2.79 23.46 -3.22
N ASP A 170 4.12 23.22 -3.13
CA ASP A 170 4.70 21.90 -2.87
C ASP A 170 4.08 21.17 -1.66
N ASN A 171 3.82 21.88 -0.55
CA ASN A 171 3.19 21.31 0.64
C ASN A 171 1.74 20.83 0.43
N GLN A 172 1.08 21.28 -0.63
CA GLN A 172 -0.31 20.93 -0.95
C GLN A 172 -0.44 19.91 -2.06
N ILE A 173 0.55 19.78 -2.95
CA ILE A 173 0.61 18.64 -3.86
C ILE A 173 0.66 17.33 -3.05
N ASP A 174 1.47 17.31 -1.98
CA ASP A 174 1.48 16.20 -1.02
C ASP A 174 0.10 15.96 -0.37
N LEU A 175 -0.69 17.01 -0.16
CA LEU A 175 -2.03 16.91 0.40
C LEU A 175 -3.03 16.26 -0.59
N PHE A 176 -2.93 16.55 -1.89
CA PHE A 176 -3.70 15.87 -2.94
C PHE A 176 -3.35 14.39 -3.00
N GLY A 177 -2.06 14.05 -3.01
CA GLY A 177 -1.57 12.68 -2.98
C GLY A 177 -2.06 11.91 -1.75
N ASP A 178 -1.89 12.48 -0.55
CA ASP A 178 -2.35 11.88 0.71
C ASP A 178 -3.87 11.66 0.75
N ALA A 179 -4.65 12.61 0.21
CA ALA A 179 -6.10 12.49 0.09
C ALA A 179 -6.50 11.35 -0.85
N TYR A 180 -5.78 11.19 -1.95
CA TYR A 180 -6.00 10.11 -2.92
C TYR A 180 -5.64 8.74 -2.33
N GLU A 181 -4.50 8.60 -1.65
CA GLU A 181 -4.10 7.36 -0.95
C GLU A 181 -5.14 6.98 0.11
N PHE A 182 -5.67 7.95 0.86
CA PHE A 182 -6.72 7.71 1.84
C PHE A 182 -8.01 7.21 1.19
N LEU A 183 -8.43 7.80 0.07
CA LEU A 183 -9.60 7.33 -0.68
C LEU A 183 -9.41 5.88 -1.13
N ILE A 184 -8.27 5.57 -1.76
CA ILE A 184 -7.95 4.21 -2.19
C ILE A 184 -8.01 3.26 -0.99
N SER A 185 -7.40 3.64 0.15
CA SER A 185 -7.43 2.86 1.39
C SER A 185 -8.85 2.60 1.88
N ASN A 186 -9.73 3.60 1.87
CA ASN A 186 -11.13 3.42 2.28
C ASN A 186 -11.91 2.53 1.32
N TYR A 187 -11.68 2.68 0.00
CA TYR A 187 -12.31 1.78 -0.97
C TYR A 187 -11.82 0.35 -0.80
N ALA A 188 -10.53 0.14 -0.53
CA ALA A 188 -9.97 -1.18 -0.22
C ALA A 188 -10.56 -1.78 1.06
N ALA A 189 -10.71 -0.98 2.12
CA ALA A 189 -11.33 -1.40 3.37
C ALA A 189 -12.81 -1.81 3.20
N ASN A 190 -13.55 -1.13 2.32
CA ASN A 190 -14.97 -1.38 2.09
C ASN A 190 -15.26 -2.39 0.95
N ALA A 191 -14.25 -2.82 0.18
CA ALA A 191 -14.43 -3.70 -0.98
C ALA A 191 -14.86 -5.13 -0.62
N GLY A 192 -14.70 -5.56 0.64
CA GLY A 192 -15.13 -6.88 1.15
C GLY A 192 -14.44 -8.11 0.54
N LYS A 193 -13.66 -7.97 -0.54
CA LYS A 193 -12.91 -9.02 -1.23
C LYS A 193 -11.49 -8.54 -1.54
N SER A 194 -10.50 -9.36 -1.18
CA SER A 194 -9.06 -9.25 -1.52
C SER A 194 -8.43 -7.84 -1.57
N GLY A 195 -8.85 -6.93 -0.68
CA GLY A 195 -8.31 -5.56 -0.63
C GLY A 195 -6.78 -5.48 -0.50
N GLY A 196 -6.16 -6.49 0.11
CA GLY A 196 -4.71 -6.59 0.27
C GLY A 196 -3.91 -6.79 -1.03
N GLU A 197 -4.54 -7.22 -2.13
CA GLU A 197 -3.89 -7.31 -3.45
C GLU A 197 -3.83 -5.94 -4.16
N PHE A 198 -4.72 -5.01 -3.77
CA PHE A 198 -4.85 -3.71 -4.45
C PHE A 198 -4.13 -2.58 -3.72
N PHE A 199 -3.98 -2.70 -2.40
CA PHE A 199 -3.42 -1.65 -1.55
C PHE A 199 -2.71 -2.23 -0.33
N THR A 200 -1.42 -1.90 -0.21
CA THR A 200 -0.64 -2.18 1.00
C THR A 200 -0.82 -1.03 2.00
N PRO A 201 -1.21 -1.30 3.26
CA PRO A 201 -1.37 -0.27 4.28
C PRO A 201 -0.11 0.60 4.44
N GLN A 202 -0.29 1.92 4.54
CA GLN A 202 0.82 2.90 4.55
C GLN A 202 1.91 2.57 5.59
N HIS A 203 1.54 2.14 6.80
CA HIS A 203 2.51 1.79 7.84
C HIS A 203 3.37 0.57 7.48
N VAL A 204 2.82 -0.41 6.74
CA VAL A 204 3.58 -1.56 6.23
C VAL A 204 4.45 -1.13 5.05
N SER A 205 3.90 -0.36 4.12
CA SER A 205 4.63 0.19 2.96
C SER A 205 5.84 1.03 3.39
N LYS A 206 5.67 1.84 4.45
CA LYS A 206 6.76 2.62 5.06
C LYS A 206 7.89 1.72 5.58
N LEU A 207 7.56 0.67 6.32
CA LEU A 207 8.56 -0.28 6.83
C LEU A 207 9.31 -0.96 5.67
N ILE A 208 8.59 -1.41 4.63
CA ILE A 208 9.19 -2.07 3.46
C ILE A 208 10.15 -1.12 2.72
N ALA A 209 9.74 0.12 2.48
CA ALA A 209 10.58 1.13 1.83
C ALA A 209 11.84 1.41 2.65
N GLN A 210 11.71 1.56 3.98
CA GLN A 210 12.84 1.76 4.86
C GLN A 210 13.80 0.58 4.86
N LEU A 211 13.31 -0.66 4.86
CA LEU A 211 14.13 -1.87 4.78
C LEU A 211 14.91 -1.93 3.46
N ALA A 212 14.25 -1.75 2.31
CA ALA A 212 14.89 -1.86 1.00
C ALA A 212 15.98 -0.79 0.78
N MET A 213 15.77 0.43 1.25
CA MET A 213 16.69 1.56 1.04
C MET A 213 17.70 1.75 2.17
N HIS A 214 17.62 0.97 3.26
CA HIS A 214 18.48 1.16 4.43
C HIS A 214 19.98 1.12 4.09
N GLY A 215 20.72 2.14 4.52
CA GLY A 215 22.17 2.24 4.32
C GLY A 215 22.62 2.55 2.88
N GLN A 216 21.69 2.73 1.94
CA GLN A 216 22.01 3.15 0.57
C GLN A 216 22.11 4.67 0.49
N THR A 217 23.24 5.19 0.00
CA THR A 217 23.45 6.63 -0.22
C THR A 217 22.89 7.13 -1.55
N SER A 218 22.70 6.21 -2.51
CA SER A 218 22.19 6.45 -3.86
C SER A 218 21.55 5.16 -4.37
N VAL A 219 20.34 5.27 -4.92
CA VAL A 219 19.54 4.18 -5.49
C VAL A 219 19.33 4.49 -6.96
N ASN A 220 19.80 3.63 -7.86
CA ASN A 220 19.61 3.89 -9.30
C ASN A 220 18.11 3.98 -9.65
N LYS A 221 17.37 2.92 -9.35
CA LYS A 221 15.98 2.68 -9.69
C LYS A 221 15.32 1.88 -8.58
N ILE A 222 14.04 2.18 -8.34
CA ILE A 222 13.18 1.36 -7.49
C ILE A 222 12.15 0.62 -8.36
N TYR A 223 11.90 -0.65 -8.04
CA TYR A 223 10.98 -1.50 -8.80
C TYR A 223 9.97 -2.24 -7.93
N ASP A 224 8.72 -2.31 -8.41
CA ASP A 224 7.67 -3.19 -7.86
C ASP A 224 7.05 -4.08 -8.96
N PRO A 225 7.29 -5.41 -8.94
CA PRO A 225 6.76 -6.36 -9.92
C PRO A 225 5.26 -6.63 -9.80
N ALA A 226 4.60 -6.13 -8.75
CA ALA A 226 3.16 -6.25 -8.55
C ALA A 226 2.65 -4.95 -7.91
N ALA A 227 2.78 -3.86 -8.67
CA ALA A 227 2.75 -2.49 -8.14
C ALA A 227 1.43 -2.09 -7.49
N GLY A 228 0.32 -2.75 -7.82
CA GLY A 228 -1.00 -2.37 -7.33
C GLY A 228 -1.26 -0.91 -7.64
N SER A 229 -1.70 -0.14 -6.64
CA SER A 229 -1.93 1.32 -6.77
C SER A 229 -0.67 2.19 -6.83
N GLY A 230 0.54 1.60 -6.89
CA GLY A 230 1.81 2.33 -6.85
C GLY A 230 2.15 2.95 -5.48
N SER A 231 1.28 2.81 -4.47
CA SER A 231 1.43 3.42 -3.15
C SER A 231 2.73 3.00 -2.44
N LEU A 232 3.18 1.77 -2.67
CA LEU A 232 4.39 1.25 -2.05
C LEU A 232 5.64 1.95 -2.62
N LEU A 233 5.74 2.09 -3.94
CA LEU A 233 6.77 2.87 -4.62
C LEU A 233 6.83 4.32 -4.11
N LEU A 234 5.67 4.92 -3.87
CA LEU A 234 5.56 6.30 -3.37
C LEU A 234 6.07 6.49 -1.94
N GLN A 235 5.99 5.47 -1.09
CA GLN A 235 6.56 5.56 0.26
C GLN A 235 8.09 5.70 0.25
N ALA A 236 8.76 5.18 -0.80
CA ALA A 236 10.19 5.42 -0.98
C ALA A 236 10.48 6.91 -1.18
N LYS A 237 9.68 7.61 -1.99
CA LYS A 237 9.78 9.08 -2.18
C LYS A 237 9.50 9.86 -0.89
N LYS A 238 8.52 9.43 -0.07
CA LYS A 238 8.14 10.16 1.15
C LYS A 238 9.17 10.05 2.28
N HIS A 239 9.95 8.98 2.31
CA HIS A 239 10.89 8.69 3.40
C HIS A 239 12.35 8.98 3.08
N PHE A 240 12.67 9.15 1.80
CA PHE A 240 14.01 9.41 1.32
C PHE A 240 13.97 10.64 0.42
N ASP A 241 15.03 11.45 0.43
CA ASP A 241 15.14 12.58 -0.47
C ASP A 241 15.01 12.09 -1.92
N ALA A 242 14.26 12.81 -2.77
CA ALA A 242 14.10 12.46 -4.18
C ALA A 242 15.47 12.35 -4.88
N HIS A 243 16.47 13.09 -4.42
CA HIS A 243 17.85 13.00 -4.92
C HIS A 243 18.54 11.67 -4.65
N ILE A 244 17.99 10.82 -3.77
CA ILE A 244 18.50 9.46 -3.53
C ILE A 244 18.11 8.53 -4.68
N ILE A 245 16.98 8.75 -5.36
CA ILE A 245 16.51 7.92 -6.47
C ILE A 245 16.83 8.61 -7.80
N GLU A 246 17.76 8.04 -8.58
CA GLU A 246 18.35 8.73 -9.74
C GLU A 246 17.43 8.68 -10.99
N ASP A 247 17.05 7.48 -11.41
CA ASP A 247 16.37 7.24 -12.69
C ASP A 247 14.84 7.21 -12.55
N GLY A 248 14.31 6.76 -11.41
CA GLY A 248 12.88 6.85 -11.10
C GLY A 248 12.21 5.56 -10.60
N PHE A 249 10.88 5.53 -10.75
CA PHE A 249 9.98 4.52 -10.19
C PHE A 249 9.44 3.58 -11.27
N PHE A 250 9.71 2.29 -11.13
CA PHE A 250 9.33 1.28 -12.12
C PHE A 250 8.31 0.32 -11.50
N GLY A 251 7.29 -0.06 -12.25
CA GLY A 251 6.28 -0.98 -11.73
C GLY A 251 5.55 -1.74 -12.81
N GLN A 252 5.08 -2.94 -12.49
CA GLN A 252 4.23 -3.72 -13.38
C GLN A 252 2.96 -4.11 -12.65
N GLU A 253 1.82 -4.00 -13.33
CA GLU A 253 0.51 -4.33 -12.77
C GLU A 253 -0.33 -5.08 -13.80
N LEU A 254 -1.03 -6.13 -13.35
CA LEU A 254 -1.84 -6.99 -14.20
C LEU A 254 -3.22 -6.39 -14.48
N ASN A 255 -3.83 -5.77 -13.46
CA ASN A 255 -5.18 -5.26 -13.56
C ASN A 255 -5.20 -3.86 -14.20
N HIS A 256 -5.89 -3.71 -15.32
CA HIS A 256 -5.97 -2.45 -16.07
C HIS A 256 -6.45 -1.25 -15.23
N THR A 257 -7.49 -1.42 -14.40
CA THR A 257 -8.00 -0.33 -13.56
C THR A 257 -6.97 0.04 -12.49
N THR A 258 -6.33 -0.94 -11.86
CA THR A 258 -5.29 -0.71 -10.85
C THR A 258 -4.04 -0.07 -11.46
N TYR A 259 -3.66 -0.49 -12.67
CA TYR A 259 -2.60 0.11 -13.47
C TYR A 259 -2.83 1.61 -13.71
N ASN A 260 -4.05 1.99 -14.09
CA ASN A 260 -4.42 3.40 -14.23
C ASN A 260 -4.35 4.17 -12.91
N LEU A 261 -4.82 3.56 -11.82
CA LEU A 261 -4.70 4.15 -10.49
C LEU A 261 -3.24 4.40 -10.13
N ALA A 262 -2.32 3.47 -10.41
CA ALA A 262 -0.89 3.65 -10.16
C ALA A 262 -0.31 4.84 -10.92
N ARG A 263 -0.58 4.96 -12.23
CA ARG A 263 -0.11 6.09 -13.05
C ARG A 263 -0.67 7.43 -12.54
N MET A 264 -1.97 7.50 -12.24
CA MET A 264 -2.57 8.70 -11.63
C MET A 264 -1.92 9.05 -10.29
N ASN A 265 -1.65 8.04 -9.46
CA ASN A 265 -1.05 8.22 -8.13
C ASN A 265 0.38 8.79 -8.23
N MET A 266 1.16 8.40 -9.24
CA MET A 266 2.48 8.97 -9.51
C MET A 266 2.39 10.47 -9.82
N PHE A 267 1.50 10.86 -10.73
CA PHE A 267 1.27 12.27 -11.06
C PHE A 267 0.80 13.09 -9.85
N LEU A 268 -0.14 12.57 -9.07
CA LEU A 268 -0.67 13.23 -7.86
C LEU A 268 0.39 13.49 -6.79
N HIS A 269 1.47 12.70 -6.79
CA HIS A 269 2.62 12.91 -5.93
C HIS A 269 3.73 13.69 -6.62
N ASN A 270 3.42 14.46 -7.66
CA ASN A 270 4.37 15.26 -8.44
C ASN A 270 5.58 14.47 -8.94
N ILE A 271 5.36 13.24 -9.41
CA ILE A 271 6.36 12.47 -10.15
C ILE A 271 6.04 12.66 -11.62
N ASN A 272 6.97 13.29 -12.33
CA ASN A 272 6.80 13.58 -13.74
C ASN A 272 6.95 12.31 -14.59
N TYR A 273 6.42 12.33 -15.81
CA TYR A 273 6.35 11.15 -16.68
C TYR A 273 7.73 10.57 -17.05
N ASP A 274 8.78 11.39 -17.01
CA ASP A 274 10.17 10.97 -17.25
C ASP A 274 10.82 10.29 -16.03
N LYS A 275 10.15 10.30 -14.88
CA LYS A 275 10.62 9.74 -13.60
C LYS A 275 9.81 8.54 -13.12
N PHE A 276 8.85 8.05 -13.90
CA PHE A 276 8.23 6.76 -13.63
C PHE A 276 7.95 5.99 -14.92
N ASN A 277 7.82 4.67 -14.79
CA ASN A 277 7.37 3.81 -15.87
C ASN A 277 6.57 2.66 -15.27
N ILE A 278 5.25 2.71 -15.42
CA ILE A 278 4.36 1.62 -15.03
C ILE A 278 3.94 0.88 -16.29
N GLN A 279 3.99 -0.46 -16.27
CA GLN A 279 3.61 -1.32 -17.40
C GLN A 279 2.41 -2.18 -17.04
N LEU A 280 1.50 -2.37 -18.02
CA LEU A 280 0.35 -3.26 -17.90
C LEU A 280 0.72 -4.65 -18.44
N GLY A 281 0.63 -5.68 -17.60
CA GLY A 281 0.89 -7.06 -18.02
C GLY A 281 1.17 -8.01 -16.87
N ASP A 282 1.17 -9.32 -17.13
CA ASP A 282 1.53 -10.34 -16.13
C ASP A 282 3.05 -10.44 -15.99
N THR A 283 3.58 -10.09 -14.81
CA THR A 283 5.04 -10.05 -14.58
C THR A 283 5.75 -11.39 -14.71
N LEU A 284 5.04 -12.51 -14.47
CA LEU A 284 5.65 -13.84 -14.53
C LEU A 284 5.74 -14.35 -15.97
N THR A 285 4.77 -14.00 -16.83
CA THR A 285 4.71 -14.46 -18.23
C THR A 285 5.21 -13.43 -19.24
N GLU A 286 5.00 -12.15 -19.00
CA GLU A 286 5.35 -11.02 -19.87
C GLU A 286 6.09 -9.93 -19.07
N PRO A 287 7.36 -10.16 -18.66
CA PRO A 287 8.11 -9.17 -17.90
C PRO A 287 8.58 -8.00 -18.79
N HIS A 288 8.20 -6.76 -18.46
CA HIS A 288 8.45 -5.59 -19.34
C HIS A 288 9.80 -4.87 -19.14
N PHE A 289 10.51 -5.10 -18.03
CA PHE A 289 11.71 -4.33 -17.65
C PHE A 289 13.02 -5.11 -17.80
N LEU A 290 13.10 -5.99 -18.80
CA LEU A 290 14.29 -6.83 -19.04
C LEU A 290 15.54 -6.01 -19.38
N ASP A 291 15.37 -4.90 -20.10
CA ASP A 291 16.46 -4.00 -20.51
C ASP A 291 16.78 -2.94 -19.46
N ASP A 292 15.89 -2.71 -18.49
CA ASP A 292 16.07 -1.73 -17.41
C ASP A 292 16.79 -2.29 -16.19
N LYS A 293 16.80 -3.63 -16.02
CA LYS A 293 17.48 -4.27 -14.89
C LYS A 293 19.00 -4.05 -14.98
N PRO A 294 19.72 -3.97 -13.85
CA PRO A 294 19.27 -4.27 -12.50
C PRO A 294 18.80 -3.06 -11.66
N PHE A 295 18.06 -3.34 -10.59
CA PHE A 295 17.47 -2.38 -9.65
C PHE A 295 18.14 -2.45 -8.27
N ASP A 296 18.43 -1.30 -7.66
CA ASP A 296 19.06 -1.19 -6.35
C ASP A 296 18.07 -1.36 -5.18
N ALA A 297 16.80 -1.03 -5.40
CA ALA A 297 15.73 -1.25 -4.45
C ALA A 297 14.56 -1.96 -5.14
N ILE A 298 14.12 -3.08 -4.56
CA ILE A 298 12.89 -3.74 -4.99
C ILE A 298 11.96 -3.84 -3.81
N VAL A 299 10.72 -3.42 -4.01
CA VAL A 299 9.71 -3.40 -2.96
C VAL A 299 8.44 -4.00 -3.54
N SER A 300 7.77 -4.89 -2.81
CA SER A 300 6.58 -5.54 -3.38
C SER A 300 5.66 -6.19 -2.35
N ASN A 301 4.38 -6.24 -2.71
CA ASN A 301 3.35 -7.02 -2.03
C ASN A 301 2.58 -7.86 -3.06
N PRO A 302 3.20 -8.93 -3.60
CA PRO A 302 2.58 -9.74 -4.63
C PRO A 302 1.33 -10.47 -4.11
N PRO A 303 0.39 -10.83 -4.99
CA PRO A 303 -0.84 -11.50 -4.59
C PRO A 303 -0.57 -12.90 -4.03
N TYR A 304 -1.24 -13.24 -2.92
CA TYR A 304 -0.87 -14.41 -2.11
C TYR A 304 -1.35 -15.72 -2.72
N SER A 305 -0.42 -16.65 -2.93
CA SER A 305 -0.69 -18.02 -3.38
C SER A 305 -1.63 -18.09 -4.59
N VAL A 306 -1.52 -17.13 -5.52
CA VAL A 306 -2.26 -17.17 -6.78
C VAL A 306 -1.77 -18.31 -7.67
N LYS A 307 -2.67 -18.82 -8.51
CA LYS A 307 -2.31 -19.79 -9.54
C LYS A 307 -1.53 -19.08 -10.64
N TRP A 308 -0.59 -19.79 -11.24
CA TRP A 308 0.19 -19.32 -12.38
C TRP A 308 0.55 -20.51 -13.28
N ILE A 309 1.05 -20.23 -14.48
CA ILE A 309 1.31 -21.25 -15.50
C ILE A 309 2.36 -22.28 -15.02
N GLY A 310 3.43 -21.83 -14.37
CA GLY A 310 4.47 -22.67 -13.78
C GLY A 310 4.92 -23.79 -14.72
N SER A 311 4.91 -25.04 -14.24
CA SER A 311 5.36 -26.20 -15.00
C SER A 311 4.51 -26.58 -16.22
N ASP A 312 3.37 -25.92 -16.45
CA ASP A 312 2.59 -26.13 -17.68
C ASP A 312 3.23 -25.43 -18.90
N ASP A 313 4.11 -24.45 -18.65
CA ASP A 313 5.04 -23.94 -19.65
C ASP A 313 6.44 -24.57 -19.45
N PRO A 314 6.85 -25.49 -20.34
CA PRO A 314 8.13 -26.17 -20.20
C PRO A 314 9.33 -25.26 -20.43
N THR A 315 9.19 -24.05 -20.99
CA THR A 315 10.33 -23.16 -21.22
C THR A 315 10.77 -22.44 -19.95
N LEU A 316 9.86 -22.26 -18.98
CA LEU A 316 10.15 -21.51 -17.75
C LEU A 316 11.23 -22.15 -16.88
N ILE A 317 11.45 -23.47 -16.97
CA ILE A 317 12.55 -24.12 -16.21
C ILE A 317 13.94 -23.66 -16.67
N ASN A 318 14.05 -23.13 -17.90
CA ASN A 318 15.28 -22.59 -18.48
C ASN A 318 15.30 -21.05 -18.48
N ASP A 319 14.27 -20.39 -17.94
CA ASP A 319 14.25 -18.94 -17.78
C ASP A 319 15.29 -18.53 -16.74
N ASP A 320 16.12 -17.52 -17.04
CA ASP A 320 17.19 -17.02 -16.16
C ASP A 320 16.71 -16.65 -14.75
N ARG A 321 15.42 -16.32 -14.59
CA ARG A 321 14.81 -16.02 -13.29
C ARG A 321 14.67 -17.26 -12.41
N PHE A 322 14.39 -18.42 -13.00
CA PHE A 322 13.98 -19.63 -12.28
C PHE A 322 14.98 -20.78 -12.38
N ALA A 323 15.71 -20.87 -13.49
CA ALA A 323 16.69 -21.92 -13.75
C ALA A 323 17.73 -22.11 -12.63
N PRO A 324 18.27 -21.04 -11.99
CA PRO A 324 19.23 -21.20 -10.89
C PRO A 324 18.70 -21.98 -9.68
N ALA A 325 17.40 -21.90 -9.39
CA ALA A 325 16.78 -22.64 -8.29
C ALA A 325 16.56 -24.13 -8.62
N GLY A 326 16.69 -24.51 -9.90
CA GLY A 326 16.56 -25.89 -10.39
C GLY A 326 15.14 -26.47 -10.36
N VAL A 327 14.16 -25.74 -9.83
CA VAL A 327 12.73 -26.10 -9.81
C VAL A 327 11.87 -24.85 -9.92
N LEU A 328 10.66 -25.02 -10.47
CA LEU A 328 9.65 -23.96 -10.48
C LEU A 328 8.82 -23.95 -9.20
N ALA A 329 8.29 -22.78 -8.85
CA ALA A 329 7.25 -22.68 -7.84
C ALA A 329 6.04 -23.56 -8.21
N PRO A 330 5.29 -24.11 -7.23
CA PRO A 330 4.09 -24.88 -7.52
C PRO A 330 3.06 -24.08 -8.32
N LYS A 331 2.38 -24.68 -9.30
CA LYS A 331 1.36 -24.01 -10.12
C LYS A 331 0.21 -23.38 -9.33
N SER A 332 -0.09 -23.93 -8.15
CA SER A 332 -1.12 -23.40 -7.27
C SER A 332 -0.66 -22.22 -6.42
N LYS A 333 0.63 -21.85 -6.45
CA LYS A 333 1.24 -20.87 -5.57
C LYS A 333 2.41 -20.14 -6.25
N ALA A 334 2.14 -18.96 -6.77
CA ALA A 334 3.13 -18.13 -7.44
C ALA A 334 4.12 -17.40 -6.50
N ASP A 335 3.96 -17.53 -5.17
CA ASP A 335 4.70 -16.71 -4.18
C ASP A 335 6.23 -16.69 -4.45
N PHE A 336 6.86 -17.86 -4.59
CA PHE A 336 8.29 -17.95 -4.89
C PHE A 336 8.66 -17.59 -6.34
N ALA A 337 7.72 -17.61 -7.28
CA ALA A 337 7.98 -17.11 -8.63
C ALA A 337 8.22 -15.59 -8.60
N PHE A 338 7.43 -14.84 -7.81
CA PHE A 338 7.67 -13.42 -7.58
C PHE A 338 8.98 -13.15 -6.83
N VAL A 339 9.29 -13.94 -5.79
CA VAL A 339 10.57 -13.81 -5.05
C VAL A 339 11.78 -14.04 -5.97
N LEU A 340 11.75 -15.08 -6.81
CA LEU A 340 12.82 -15.38 -7.75
C LEU A 340 12.91 -14.32 -8.87
N HIS A 341 11.78 -13.79 -9.33
CA HIS A 341 11.74 -12.68 -10.26
C HIS A 341 12.41 -11.43 -9.65
N ALA A 342 12.02 -11.03 -8.44
CA ALA A 342 12.63 -9.90 -7.73
C ALA A 342 14.15 -10.12 -7.56
N LEU A 343 14.58 -11.30 -7.13
CA LEU A 343 16.00 -11.62 -7.00
C LEU A 343 16.77 -11.49 -8.33
N SER A 344 16.18 -11.93 -9.45
CA SER A 344 16.80 -11.85 -10.78
C SER A 344 16.99 -10.40 -11.24
N TYR A 345 16.09 -9.50 -10.84
CA TYR A 345 16.10 -8.08 -11.20
C TYR A 345 16.96 -7.23 -10.25
N LEU A 346 17.32 -7.78 -9.09
CA LEU A 346 18.09 -7.07 -8.07
C LEU A 346 19.55 -6.89 -8.48
N SER A 347 20.10 -5.69 -8.28
CA SER A 347 21.52 -5.38 -8.51
C SER A 347 22.41 -6.07 -7.47
N SER A 348 23.70 -6.18 -7.77
CA SER A 348 24.66 -6.78 -6.85
C SER A 348 24.77 -6.01 -5.52
N LYS A 349 24.51 -4.69 -5.52
CA LYS A 349 24.48 -3.84 -4.31
C LYS A 349 23.07 -3.59 -3.78
N GLY A 350 22.06 -4.16 -4.42
CA GLY A 350 20.66 -3.88 -4.11
C GLY A 350 20.10 -4.72 -2.97
N ARG A 351 18.94 -4.29 -2.46
CA ARG A 351 18.13 -5.01 -1.49
C ARG A 351 16.66 -5.05 -1.92
N ALA A 352 16.01 -6.21 -1.76
CA ALA A 352 14.59 -6.38 -1.98
C ALA A 352 13.86 -6.58 -0.65
N ALA A 353 12.71 -5.95 -0.44
CA ALA A 353 11.82 -6.21 0.69
C ALA A 353 10.43 -6.58 0.18
N ILE A 354 10.01 -7.83 0.44
CA ILE A 354 8.84 -8.44 -0.18
C ILE A 354 7.89 -8.96 0.90
N VAL A 355 6.62 -8.56 0.85
CA VAL A 355 5.59 -9.15 1.71
C VAL A 355 5.25 -10.55 1.22
N CYS A 356 5.23 -11.50 2.13
CA CYS A 356 5.07 -12.91 1.84
C CYS A 356 4.04 -13.56 2.76
N PHE A 357 3.26 -14.47 2.19
CA PHE A 357 2.40 -15.35 2.98
C PHE A 357 3.26 -16.29 3.86
N PRO A 358 2.98 -16.44 5.17
CA PRO A 358 3.85 -17.20 6.08
C PRO A 358 4.11 -18.65 5.66
N GLY A 359 3.19 -19.26 4.90
CA GLY A 359 3.36 -20.62 4.41
C GLY A 359 4.61 -20.86 3.57
N ILE A 360 5.14 -19.85 2.89
CA ILE A 360 6.30 -20.04 2.01
C ILE A 360 7.56 -20.44 2.80
N PHE A 361 7.62 -20.12 4.10
CA PHE A 361 8.82 -20.29 4.93
C PHE A 361 9.00 -21.71 5.49
N TYR A 362 7.96 -22.57 5.45
CA TYR A 362 8.02 -23.93 6.01
C TYR A 362 7.52 -25.05 5.09
N ARG A 363 6.80 -24.74 3.99
CA ARG A 363 6.26 -25.78 3.09
C ARG A 363 7.37 -26.61 2.42
N GLY A 364 7.18 -27.92 2.32
CA GLY A 364 8.15 -28.85 1.73
C GLY A 364 8.20 -28.84 0.19
N GLY A 365 8.92 -29.79 -0.40
CA GLY A 365 8.92 -30.02 -1.85
C GLY A 365 9.67 -28.97 -2.65
N ALA A 366 9.08 -28.47 -3.75
CA ALA A 366 9.72 -27.47 -4.60
C ALA A 366 10.05 -26.17 -3.84
N GLU A 367 9.15 -25.73 -2.95
CA GLU A 367 9.36 -24.53 -2.13
C GLU A 367 10.55 -24.68 -1.17
N GLN A 368 10.78 -25.87 -0.62
CA GLN A 368 11.96 -26.15 0.21
C GLN A 368 13.25 -26.07 -0.60
N LYS A 369 13.26 -26.59 -1.83
CA LYS A 369 14.43 -26.48 -2.73
C LYS A 369 14.72 -25.03 -3.11
N ILE A 370 13.68 -24.23 -3.34
CA ILE A 370 13.85 -22.78 -3.60
C ILE A 370 14.43 -22.09 -2.36
N ARG A 371 13.92 -22.36 -1.15
CA ARG A 371 14.51 -21.82 0.09
C ARG A 371 15.96 -22.24 0.27
N GLN A 372 16.27 -23.50 0.00
CA GLN A 372 17.65 -23.98 -0.01
C GLN A 372 18.53 -23.15 -0.95
N TYR A 373 18.10 -22.97 -2.21
CA TYR A 373 18.83 -22.12 -3.17
C TYR A 373 19.06 -20.69 -2.64
N LEU A 374 18.02 -20.07 -2.06
CA LEU A 374 18.12 -18.71 -1.52
C LEU A 374 19.07 -18.61 -0.34
N VAL A 375 19.07 -19.61 0.55
CA VAL A 375 19.94 -19.65 1.74
C VAL A 375 21.37 -20.00 1.36
N ASP A 376 21.59 -21.07 0.57
CA ASP A 376 22.91 -21.57 0.16
C ASP A 376 23.72 -20.52 -0.60
N ASN A 377 23.05 -19.64 -1.34
CA ASN A 377 23.68 -18.53 -2.07
C ASN A 377 23.71 -17.22 -1.26
N ASN A 378 23.38 -17.28 0.02
CA ASN A 378 23.40 -16.14 0.94
C ASN A 378 22.56 -14.94 0.46
N TYR A 379 21.37 -15.19 -0.10
CA TYR A 379 20.48 -14.13 -0.56
C TYR A 379 19.49 -13.67 0.51
N VAL A 380 19.11 -14.53 1.45
CA VAL A 380 18.18 -14.17 2.54
C VAL A 380 18.94 -13.36 3.60
N GLU A 381 18.58 -12.08 3.77
CA GLU A 381 19.19 -11.21 4.78
C GLU A 381 18.41 -11.26 6.10
N THR A 382 17.12 -10.97 6.03
CA THR A 382 16.25 -10.93 7.21
C THR A 382 14.85 -11.47 6.88
N VAL A 383 14.25 -12.21 7.82
CA VAL A 383 12.83 -12.57 7.79
C VAL A 383 12.14 -11.93 8.99
N ILE A 384 11.12 -11.12 8.73
CA ILE A 384 10.39 -10.36 9.76
C ILE A 384 8.95 -10.89 9.83
N SER A 385 8.52 -11.39 10.99
CA SER A 385 7.14 -11.76 11.25
C SER A 385 6.37 -10.53 11.71
N LEU A 386 5.23 -10.22 11.10
CA LEU A 386 4.38 -9.11 11.49
C LEU A 386 3.09 -9.59 12.16
N ALA A 387 2.45 -8.67 12.89
CA ALA A 387 1.18 -8.93 13.55
C ALA A 387 0.07 -9.33 12.54
N PRO A 388 -0.91 -10.15 12.97
CA PRO A 388 -2.09 -10.43 12.17
C PRO A 388 -2.97 -9.18 11.99
N ASN A 389 -3.91 -9.24 11.05
CA ASN A 389 -4.95 -8.23 10.85
C ASN A 389 -4.42 -6.81 10.53
N LEU A 390 -3.24 -6.71 9.92
CA LEU A 390 -2.71 -5.43 9.42
C LEU A 390 -3.32 -5.03 8.07
N PHE A 391 -3.73 -6.02 7.26
CA PHE A 391 -4.22 -5.82 5.90
C PHE A 391 -5.75 -5.81 5.85
N PHE A 392 -6.30 -5.00 4.95
CA PHE A 392 -7.74 -4.96 4.73
C PHE A 392 -8.28 -6.27 4.16
N GLY A 393 -9.43 -6.72 4.66
CA GLY A 393 -10.12 -7.91 4.15
C GLY A 393 -9.47 -9.25 4.51
N THR A 394 -8.45 -9.27 5.37
CA THR A 394 -7.84 -10.51 5.87
C THR A 394 -7.30 -10.36 7.29
N THR A 395 -7.47 -11.38 8.12
CA THR A 395 -6.92 -11.45 9.47
C THR A 395 -5.56 -12.16 9.51
N ILE A 396 -5.06 -12.60 8.35
CA ILE A 396 -3.82 -13.35 8.20
C ILE A 396 -2.62 -12.48 8.63
N ALA A 397 -1.68 -13.09 9.36
CA ALA A 397 -0.36 -12.52 9.59
C ALA A 397 0.51 -12.65 8.33
N VAL A 398 1.39 -11.69 8.11
CA VAL A 398 2.31 -11.70 6.97
C VAL A 398 3.74 -11.65 7.46
N ASN A 399 4.67 -12.06 6.61
CA ASN A 399 6.09 -11.85 6.86
C ASN A 399 6.68 -10.93 5.80
N ILE A 400 7.74 -10.22 6.14
CA ILE A 400 8.60 -9.54 5.17
C ILE A 400 9.85 -10.40 4.96
N LEU A 401 10.11 -10.75 3.70
CA LEU A 401 11.37 -11.36 3.27
C LEU A 401 12.27 -10.26 2.72
N VAL A 402 13.40 -10.05 3.38
CA VAL A 402 14.45 -9.14 2.91
C VAL A 402 15.54 -9.95 2.22
N LEU A 403 15.78 -9.66 0.95
CA LEU A 403 16.84 -10.26 0.14
C LEU A 403 17.94 -9.26 -0.14
N SER A 404 19.20 -9.70 -0.17
CA SER A 404 20.34 -8.88 -0.53
C SER A 404 21.38 -9.69 -1.30
N LYS A 405 22.03 -9.07 -2.30
CA LYS A 405 23.17 -9.64 -3.02
C LYS A 405 24.53 -9.14 -2.52
N HIS A 406 24.54 -8.30 -1.47
CA HIS A 406 25.73 -7.66 -0.93
C HIS A 406 25.94 -7.92 0.57
N LYS A 407 25.36 -9.01 1.09
CA LYS A 407 25.59 -9.40 2.49
C LYS A 407 27.07 -9.62 2.75
N THR A 408 27.57 -9.04 3.84
CA THR A 408 28.97 -9.15 4.28
C THR A 408 29.23 -10.37 5.15
N ASP A 409 28.18 -10.93 5.77
CA ASP A 409 28.21 -12.14 6.56
C ASP A 409 27.27 -13.21 5.97
N THR A 410 27.30 -14.40 6.57
CA THR A 410 26.48 -15.56 6.17
C THR A 410 25.30 -15.81 7.09
N THR A 411 25.02 -14.92 8.06
CA THR A 411 23.93 -15.13 9.02
C THR A 411 22.61 -14.63 8.43
N THR A 412 21.51 -15.25 8.79
CA THR A 412 20.17 -14.75 8.48
C THR A 412 19.52 -14.25 9.76
N GLN A 413 19.03 -13.02 9.74
CA GLN A 413 18.35 -12.44 10.88
C GLN A 413 16.85 -12.80 10.87
N PHE A 414 16.31 -13.17 12.02
CA PHE A 414 14.88 -13.39 12.23
C PHE A 414 14.38 -12.35 13.23
N ILE A 415 13.32 -11.63 12.90
CA ILE A 415 12.69 -10.61 13.76
C ILE A 415 11.22 -10.97 13.98
N ASP A 416 10.79 -11.08 15.24
CA ASP A 416 9.40 -11.31 15.62
C ASP A 416 8.71 -10.02 16.08
N ALA A 417 8.16 -9.28 15.12
CA ALA A 417 7.31 -8.11 15.36
C ALA A 417 5.80 -8.47 15.37
N SER A 418 5.45 -9.73 15.67
CA SER A 418 4.05 -10.16 15.72
C SER A 418 3.39 -9.97 17.09
N GLY A 419 4.18 -9.77 18.14
CA GLY A 419 3.72 -9.58 19.51
C GLY A 419 3.01 -8.24 19.74
N GLU A 420 2.17 -8.18 20.80
CA GLU A 420 1.35 -7.00 21.13
C GLU A 420 2.14 -5.71 21.39
N ALA A 421 3.45 -5.81 21.64
CA ALA A 421 4.33 -4.65 21.79
C ALA A 421 4.60 -3.90 20.47
N TYR A 422 4.36 -4.53 19.31
CA TYR A 422 4.74 -4.01 17.99
C TYR A 422 3.55 -3.65 17.09
N PHE A 423 2.33 -3.63 17.64
CA PHE A 423 1.16 -3.10 16.94
C PHE A 423 0.17 -2.47 17.92
N LYS A 424 -0.60 -1.51 17.43
CA LYS A 424 -1.74 -0.93 18.13
C LYS A 424 -3.02 -1.55 17.57
N LYS A 425 -3.88 -2.07 18.45
CA LYS A 425 -5.23 -2.52 18.09
C LYS A 425 -6.09 -1.30 17.76
N GLU A 426 -6.69 -1.29 16.58
CA GLU A 426 -7.77 -0.35 16.24
C GLU A 426 -9.05 -1.13 15.91
N THR A 427 -10.12 -0.42 15.50
CA THR A 427 -11.46 -1.00 15.40
C THR A 427 -11.52 -2.18 14.43
N ASN A 428 -10.94 -2.04 13.23
CA ASN A 428 -11.07 -3.03 12.16
C ASN A 428 -9.73 -3.70 11.80
N THR A 429 -8.63 -2.94 11.87
CA THR A 429 -7.28 -3.40 11.55
C THR A 429 -6.31 -3.02 12.66
N ASN A 430 -5.23 -3.78 12.78
CA ASN A 430 -4.09 -3.41 13.60
C ASN A 430 -3.23 -2.39 12.82
N VAL A 431 -2.51 -1.55 13.54
CA VAL A 431 -1.62 -0.53 12.95
C VAL A 431 -0.22 -0.64 13.56
N ILE A 432 0.80 -0.55 12.71
CA ILE A 432 2.19 -0.41 13.17
C ILE A 432 2.46 1.09 13.34
N THR A 433 2.87 1.52 14.53
CA THR A 433 3.17 2.94 14.78
C THR A 433 4.58 3.30 14.30
N ASN A 434 4.89 4.59 14.18
CA ASN A 434 6.24 5.04 13.83
C ASN A 434 7.30 4.53 14.81
N GLN A 435 6.96 4.46 16.12
CA GLN A 435 7.88 3.92 17.13
C GLN A 435 8.17 2.43 16.87
N HIS A 436 7.13 1.63 16.57
CA HIS A 436 7.34 0.21 16.28
C HIS A 436 8.21 0.00 15.05
N ILE A 437 8.06 0.84 14.01
CA ILE A 437 8.91 0.81 12.81
C ILE A 437 10.36 1.14 13.19
N GLU A 438 10.57 2.17 14.00
CA GLU A 438 11.91 2.56 14.48
C GLU A 438 12.57 1.41 15.26
N ASP A 439 11.84 0.75 16.17
CA ASP A 439 12.35 -0.37 16.94
C ASP A 439 12.77 -1.55 16.03
N ILE A 440 11.94 -1.88 15.03
CA ILE A 440 12.25 -2.92 14.02
C ILE A 440 13.48 -2.52 13.20
N MET A 441 13.56 -1.26 12.76
CA MET A 441 14.67 -0.77 11.93
C MET A 441 15.99 -0.71 12.69
N ASN A 442 15.97 -0.37 13.98
CA ASN A 442 17.15 -0.35 14.83
C ASN A 442 17.77 -1.74 14.95
N VAL A 443 16.95 -2.75 15.20
CA VAL A 443 17.40 -4.14 15.28
C VAL A 443 17.79 -4.69 13.90
N PHE A 444 17.07 -4.32 12.85
CA PHE A 444 17.45 -4.66 11.47
C PHE A 444 18.84 -4.11 11.11
N ALA A 445 19.17 -2.90 11.57
CA ALA A 445 20.45 -2.25 11.28
C ALA A 445 21.60 -2.84 12.12
N SER A 446 21.38 -3.07 13.42
CA SER A 446 22.44 -3.54 14.33
C SER A 446 22.76 -5.04 14.18
N LYS A 447 21.80 -5.83 13.67
CA LYS A 447 21.86 -7.30 13.61
C LYS A 447 22.02 -7.99 14.97
N GLU A 448 21.79 -7.27 16.07
CA GLU A 448 21.93 -7.79 17.43
C GLU A 448 20.81 -8.77 17.80
N ASP A 449 21.16 -9.76 18.62
CA ASP A 449 20.21 -10.66 19.24
C ASP A 449 19.48 -9.95 20.37
N VAL A 450 18.15 -9.96 20.33
CA VAL A 450 17.29 -9.36 21.35
C VAL A 450 16.30 -10.42 21.82
N GLU A 451 16.30 -10.69 23.13
CA GLU A 451 15.45 -11.72 23.72
C GLU A 451 13.98 -11.53 23.33
N HIS A 452 13.35 -12.61 22.85
CA HIS A 452 11.98 -12.64 22.34
C HIS A 452 11.64 -11.71 21.17
N PHE A 453 12.63 -11.09 20.54
CA PHE A 453 12.40 -10.15 19.44
C PHE A 453 13.24 -10.43 18.21
N ALA A 454 14.52 -10.72 18.35
CA ALA A 454 15.38 -10.97 17.18
C ALA A 454 16.51 -11.95 17.47
N LYS A 455 16.90 -12.68 16.42
CA LYS A 455 18.05 -13.59 16.45
C LYS A 455 18.72 -13.69 15.09
N SER A 456 20.03 -13.54 15.06
CA SER A 456 20.87 -13.80 13.89
C SER A 456 21.38 -15.26 13.94
N VAL A 457 21.12 -16.01 12.87
CA VAL A 457 21.34 -17.47 12.85
C VAL A 457 22.25 -17.86 11.70
N ASP A 458 23.24 -18.70 11.99
CA ASP A 458 24.14 -19.25 10.99
C ASP A 458 23.42 -20.15 9.97
N LEU A 459 23.90 -20.12 8.73
CA LEU A 459 23.39 -20.92 7.63
C LEU A 459 23.32 -22.43 7.96
N ASP A 460 24.32 -22.98 8.65
CA ASP A 460 24.37 -24.40 9.01
C ASP A 460 23.21 -24.82 9.94
N VAL A 461 22.78 -23.92 10.82
CA VAL A 461 21.63 -24.16 11.71
C VAL A 461 20.35 -24.20 10.89
N ILE A 462 20.21 -23.30 9.91
CA ILE A 462 19.05 -23.26 9.01
C ILE A 462 19.01 -24.50 8.11
N ALA A 463 20.17 -24.93 7.57
CA ALA A 463 20.30 -26.15 6.79
C ALA A 463 19.94 -27.39 7.62
N GLY A 464 20.40 -27.47 8.87
CA GLY A 464 20.05 -28.51 9.84
C GLY A 464 18.54 -28.55 10.17
N ASN A 465 17.86 -27.40 10.07
CA ASN A 465 16.41 -27.28 10.23
C ASN A 465 15.64 -27.37 8.90
N SER A 466 16.17 -28.11 7.92
CA SER A 466 15.53 -28.36 6.61
C SER A 466 15.18 -27.07 5.84
N TYR A 467 15.99 -26.02 6.00
CA TYR A 467 15.76 -24.70 5.41
C TYR A 467 14.39 -24.09 5.78
N ASN A 468 13.92 -24.37 7.00
CA ASN A 468 12.78 -23.66 7.55
C ASN A 468 13.20 -22.23 7.91
N LEU A 469 12.46 -21.26 7.41
CA LEU A 469 12.71 -19.83 7.62
C LEU A 469 11.60 -19.17 8.46
N SER A 470 10.81 -19.96 9.18
CA SER A 470 9.78 -19.42 10.06
C SER A 470 10.44 -18.78 11.28
N VAL A 471 10.10 -17.53 11.58
CA VAL A 471 10.68 -16.77 12.70
C VAL A 471 10.56 -17.51 14.03
N SER A 472 9.41 -18.16 14.27
CA SER A 472 9.13 -18.93 15.49
C SER A 472 10.01 -20.18 15.65
N SER A 473 10.79 -20.58 14.64
CA SER A 473 11.78 -21.65 14.77
C SER A 473 13.09 -21.18 15.41
N TYR A 474 13.30 -19.86 15.53
CA TYR A 474 14.57 -19.28 15.97
C TYR A 474 14.42 -18.24 17.09
N VAL A 475 13.31 -17.50 17.09
CA VAL A 475 12.97 -16.52 18.14
C VAL A 475 11.91 -17.13 19.04
N GLU A 476 12.22 -17.27 20.32
CA GLU A 476 11.28 -17.78 21.32
C GLU A 476 10.27 -16.70 21.70
N ALA A 477 8.97 -16.99 21.60
CA ALA A 477 7.95 -16.04 22.01
C ALA A 477 8.00 -15.79 23.52
N LYS A 478 7.74 -14.55 23.93
CA LYS A 478 7.65 -14.18 25.34
C LYS A 478 6.49 -14.91 26.02
N ASP A 479 6.76 -15.58 27.14
CA ASP A 479 5.70 -16.18 27.96
C ASP A 479 4.97 -15.09 28.76
N ASN A 480 3.78 -14.71 28.29
CA ASN A 480 2.95 -13.68 28.92
C ASN A 480 1.90 -14.27 29.87
N ARG A 481 1.99 -15.56 30.23
CA ARG A 481 1.08 -16.15 31.22
C ARG A 481 1.33 -15.49 32.57
N GLU A 482 0.28 -14.99 33.21
CA GLU A 482 0.36 -14.52 34.58
C GLU A 482 0.80 -15.67 35.48
N LEU A 483 1.92 -15.48 36.18
CA LEU A 483 2.36 -16.41 37.22
C LEU A 483 1.40 -16.28 38.40
N VAL A 484 0.37 -17.11 38.41
CA VAL A 484 -0.51 -17.24 39.58
C VAL A 484 0.31 -17.86 40.70
N ASP A 485 0.53 -17.13 41.79
CA ASP A 485 1.10 -17.72 43.00
C ASP A 485 0.07 -18.68 43.61
N ILE A 486 0.27 -19.97 43.31
CA ILE A 486 -0.59 -21.05 43.79
C ILE A 486 -0.59 -21.11 45.32
N ALA A 487 0.50 -20.71 46.00
CA ALA A 487 0.55 -20.70 47.45
C ALA A 487 -0.30 -19.56 48.03
N GLU A 488 -0.22 -18.37 47.44
CA GLU A 488 -1.05 -17.21 47.82
C GLU A 488 -2.53 -17.50 47.59
N LEU A 489 -2.89 -17.98 46.39
CA LEU A 489 -4.28 -18.33 46.06
C LEU A 489 -4.85 -19.40 47.01
N ASN A 490 -4.05 -20.42 47.36
CA ASN A 490 -4.45 -21.43 48.34
C ASN A 490 -4.60 -20.85 49.76
N ALA A 491 -3.79 -19.86 50.15
CA ALA A 491 -3.91 -19.18 51.44
C ALA A 491 -5.18 -18.31 51.51
N GLU A 492 -5.51 -17.61 50.42
CA GLU A 492 -6.75 -16.86 50.29
C GLU A 492 -7.98 -17.78 50.33
N LEU A 493 -7.94 -18.90 49.62
CA LEU A 493 -9.00 -19.92 49.66
C LEU A 493 -9.21 -20.46 51.07
N LYS A 494 -8.14 -20.82 51.78
CA LYS A 494 -8.22 -21.28 53.18
C LYS A 494 -8.82 -20.24 54.10
N THR A 495 -8.43 -18.97 53.94
CA THR A 495 -8.93 -17.86 54.75
C THR A 495 -10.41 -17.61 54.46
N THR A 496 -10.82 -17.70 53.20
CA THR A 496 -12.21 -17.54 52.78
C THR A 496 -13.09 -18.67 53.33
N VAL A 497 -12.64 -19.92 53.25
CA VAL A 497 -13.34 -21.07 53.85
C VAL A 497 -13.47 -20.90 55.37
N ALA A 498 -12.39 -20.52 56.06
CA ALA A 498 -12.43 -20.29 57.50
C ALA A 498 -13.41 -19.18 57.92
N LYS A 499 -13.52 -18.10 57.12
CA LYS A 499 -14.52 -17.05 57.35
C LYS A 499 -15.95 -17.55 57.13
N ILE A 500 -16.18 -18.36 56.10
CA ILE A 500 -17.50 -18.97 55.85
C ILE A 500 -17.89 -19.88 57.00
N ASP A 501 -16.96 -20.72 57.47
CA ASP A 501 -17.20 -21.64 58.58
C ASP A 501 -17.49 -20.90 59.89
N ALA A 502 -16.75 -19.82 60.17
CA ALA A 502 -17.00 -18.96 61.33
C ALA A 502 -18.40 -18.31 61.26
N LEU A 503 -18.76 -17.71 60.12
CA LEU A 503 -20.08 -17.10 59.94
C LEU A 503 -21.22 -18.13 60.04
N ARG A 504 -21.01 -19.36 59.55
CA ARG A 504 -21.97 -20.46 59.73
C ARG A 504 -22.12 -20.82 61.20
N SER A 505 -21.02 -20.96 61.93
CA SER A 505 -21.05 -21.24 63.35
C SER A 505 -21.76 -20.14 64.16
N ASP A 506 -21.57 -18.87 63.79
CA ASP A 506 -22.26 -17.75 64.43
C ASP A 506 -23.77 -17.79 64.17
N ILE A 507 -24.18 -18.13 62.94
CA ILE A 507 -25.60 -18.32 62.58
C ILE A 507 -26.20 -19.50 63.35
N ASP A 508 -25.51 -20.64 63.39
CA ASP A 508 -25.97 -21.84 64.10
C ASP A 508 -26.15 -21.58 65.60
N ALA A 509 -25.27 -20.76 66.20
CA ALA A 509 -25.39 -20.34 67.59
C ALA A 509 -26.64 -19.49 67.84
N ILE A 510 -26.94 -18.53 66.95
CA ILE A 510 -28.16 -17.72 67.02
C ILE A 510 -29.41 -18.58 66.84
N VAL A 511 -29.39 -19.53 65.89
CA VAL A 511 -30.52 -20.46 65.68
C VAL A 511 -30.74 -21.32 66.92
N ALA A 512 -29.69 -21.86 67.54
CA ALA A 512 -29.79 -22.66 68.75
C ALA A 512 -30.32 -21.85 69.95
N GLU A 513 -29.99 -20.56 70.05
CA GLU A 513 -30.56 -19.64 71.06
C GLU A 513 -32.06 -19.45 70.83
N ILE A 514 -32.49 -19.20 69.58
CA ILE A 514 -33.91 -19.05 69.22
C ILE A 514 -34.71 -20.34 69.44
N GLU A 515 -34.20 -21.49 69.00
CA GLU A 515 -34.86 -22.80 69.20
C GLU A 515 -34.86 -23.23 70.67
N GLY A 516 -33.85 -22.80 71.45
CA GLY A 516 -33.78 -23.02 72.89
C GLY A 516 -34.77 -22.16 73.70
N GLU A 517 -35.03 -20.93 73.27
CA GLU A 517 -36.04 -20.04 73.88
C GLU A 517 -37.48 -20.49 73.61
N GLU A 518 -37.76 -21.18 72.48
CA GLU A 518 -39.09 -21.77 72.21
C GLU A 518 -39.45 -22.95 73.13
N LEU A 519 -38.50 -23.55 73.83
CA LEU A 519 -38.74 -24.64 74.79
C LEU A 519 -39.07 -24.15 76.21
N GLU A 520 -38.90 -22.85 76.50
CA GLU A 520 -39.20 -22.25 77.83
C GLU A 520 -40.35 -21.23 77.81
N ALA A 521 -41.11 -21.12 76.72
CA ALA A 521 -42.30 -20.25 76.59
C ALA A 521 -43.65 -20.98 76.75
#